data_AF-A0A397FN72-F1
#
_entry.id   AF-A0A397FN72-F1
#
_cell.length_a   1.000
_cell.length_b   1.000
_cell.length_c   1.000
_cell.angle_alpha   90.00
_cell.angle_beta   90.00
_cell.angle_gamma   90.00
#
_symmetry.space_group_name_H-M   'P 1'
#
loop_
_entity.id
_entity.type
_entity.pdbx_description
1 polymer ?
#
loop_
_entity_poly.entity_id
_entity_poly.type
_entity_poly.pdbx_seq_one_letter_code
_entity_poly.pdbx_strand_id
1 'polypeptide(L)'
;MGRDLSGNQLTALPSCVYTMMELLELYLANNSIPQPLHVSATEFEFLSGLDYFYMDSVVVDSSACMGASQLHALKGNKICVTSSPPSSPHPPPAIDRPSTTWSYSTLSWVLLVSGVLEAVVGVAVYVAYRNQRNFKCAAPPSYTTTTTASSGERERLLSVEHVLYASMEAWTSSTTLSQALEAEALRLDCDAVSLDVRLAQGGYGEVWRGHYHQSVVAIKLLLPEKRAPSDIEAFMREIVLLARL
;
A
#
# COMPACT_ATOMS: atom_id res chain seq x y z
N MET A 1 0.21 1.86 3.63
CA MET A 1 0.04 2.98 4.61
C MET A 1 -0.13 2.40 6.01
N GLY A 2 0.38 3.07 7.05
CA GLY A 2 0.25 2.61 8.44
C GLY A 2 -0.78 3.43 9.25
N ARG A 3 -1.47 2.76 10.17
CA ARG A 3 -2.32 3.41 11.19
C ARG A 3 -1.85 3.01 12.57
N ASP A 4 -1.34 3.99 13.31
CA ASP A 4 -1.06 3.83 14.72
C ASP A 4 -2.26 4.33 15.53
N LEU A 5 -2.93 3.41 16.20
CA LEU A 5 -4.04 3.65 17.11
C LEU A 5 -3.64 3.32 18.55
N SER A 6 -2.34 3.19 18.83
CA SER A 6 -1.84 2.84 20.16
C SER A 6 -2.08 3.95 21.18
N GLY A 7 -2.22 3.59 22.46
CA GLY A 7 -2.40 4.55 23.56
C GLY A 7 -3.77 5.22 23.62
N ASN A 8 -4.78 4.64 22.95
CA ASN A 8 -6.16 5.11 22.99
C ASN A 8 -7.00 4.29 23.99
N GLN A 9 -8.31 4.53 24.00
CA GLN A 9 -9.27 3.81 24.84
C GLN A 9 -10.20 2.95 24.00
N LEU A 10 -9.69 2.38 22.91
CA LEU A 10 -10.50 1.55 22.03
C LEU A 10 -10.89 0.27 22.75
N THR A 11 -12.18 -0.06 22.72
CA THR A 11 -12.75 -1.29 23.29
C THR A 11 -13.05 -2.35 22.23
N ALA A 12 -12.95 -1.99 20.95
CA ALA A 12 -13.10 -2.87 19.79
C ALA A 12 -12.31 -2.30 18.61
N LEU A 13 -12.04 -3.12 17.59
CA LEU A 13 -11.50 -2.60 16.33
C LEU A 13 -12.56 -1.77 15.61
N PRO A 14 -12.27 -0.51 15.25
CA PRO A 14 -13.20 0.32 14.48
C PRO A 14 -13.46 -0.28 13.10
N SER A 15 -14.72 -0.35 12.68
CA SER A 15 -15.10 -0.97 11.39
C SER A 15 -14.46 -0.30 10.17
N CYS A 16 -14.12 0.98 10.29
CA CYS A 16 -13.43 1.72 9.24
C CYS A 16 -12.05 1.13 8.89
N VAL A 17 -11.39 0.44 9.82
CA VAL A 17 -10.11 -0.26 9.58
C VAL A 17 -10.27 -1.27 8.43
N TYR A 18 -11.36 -2.03 8.42
CA TYR A 18 -11.65 -3.03 7.39
C TYR A 18 -12.06 -2.43 6.04
N THR A 19 -12.32 -1.11 5.98
CA THR A 19 -12.63 -0.39 4.74
C THR A 19 -11.40 0.28 4.10
N MET A 20 -10.25 0.27 4.80
CA MET A 20 -9.02 0.86 4.31
C MET A 20 -8.29 -0.13 3.38
N MET A 21 -8.45 0.03 2.06
CA MET A 21 -7.87 -0.88 1.06
C MET A 21 -6.33 -0.85 0.99
N GLU A 22 -5.69 0.22 1.47
CA GLU A 22 -4.22 0.41 1.42
C GLU A 22 -3.55 0.30 2.80
N LEU A 23 -4.28 -0.22 3.79
CA LEU A 23 -3.75 -0.42 5.13
C LEU A 23 -2.76 -1.59 5.09
N LEU A 24 -1.50 -1.30 5.43
CA LEU A 24 -0.41 -2.29 5.50
C LEU A 24 0.03 -2.51 6.94
N GLU A 25 -0.06 -1.48 7.79
CA GLU A 25 0.40 -1.57 9.18
C GLU A 25 -0.68 -1.10 10.13
N LEU A 26 -0.92 -1.86 11.20
CA LEU A 26 -1.88 -1.53 12.23
C LEU A 26 -1.28 -1.75 13.61
N TYR A 27 -1.20 -0.69 14.42
CA TYR A 27 -0.71 -0.73 15.79
C TYR A 27 -1.86 -0.39 16.75
N LEU A 28 -2.12 -1.26 17.72
CA LEU A 28 -3.26 -1.20 18.65
C LEU A 28 -2.82 -1.33 20.12
N ALA A 29 -1.53 -1.20 20.41
CA ALA A 29 -1.01 -1.39 21.76
C ALA A 29 -1.55 -0.35 22.74
N ASN A 30 -1.55 -0.67 24.04
CA ASN A 30 -2.04 0.20 25.09
C ASN A 30 -3.47 0.71 24.84
N ASN A 31 -4.38 -0.20 24.47
CA ASN A 31 -5.82 0.04 24.35
C ASN A 31 -6.61 -0.83 25.33
N SER A 32 -7.94 -0.62 25.38
CA SER A 32 -8.86 -1.41 26.22
C SER A 32 -9.58 -2.53 25.43
N ILE A 33 -8.95 -3.06 24.37
CA ILE A 33 -9.51 -4.10 23.53
C ILE A 33 -9.49 -5.44 24.30
N PRO A 34 -10.63 -6.11 24.50
CA PRO A 34 -10.69 -7.39 25.20
C PRO A 34 -9.82 -8.45 24.51
N GLN A 35 -9.14 -9.25 25.32
CA GLN A 35 -8.33 -10.38 24.87
C GLN A 35 -8.90 -11.70 25.39
N PRO A 36 -8.90 -12.79 24.58
CA PRO A 36 -8.44 -12.86 23.20
C PRO A 36 -9.36 -12.06 22.25
N LEU A 37 -8.77 -11.48 21.20
CA LEU A 37 -9.55 -10.73 20.21
C LEU A 37 -10.47 -11.70 19.45
N HIS A 38 -11.74 -11.32 19.29
CA HIS A 38 -12.72 -12.07 18.51
C HIS A 38 -12.99 -11.38 17.17
N VAL A 39 -12.83 -12.13 16.08
CA VAL A 39 -13.10 -11.66 14.71
C VAL A 39 -13.83 -12.72 13.89
N SER A 40 -14.49 -12.31 12.82
CA SER A 40 -15.00 -13.19 11.77
C SER A 40 -13.89 -13.71 10.85
N ALA A 41 -14.20 -14.72 10.04
CA ALA A 41 -13.25 -15.27 9.06
C ALA A 41 -12.75 -14.21 8.05
N THR A 42 -13.63 -13.33 7.57
CA THR A 42 -13.28 -12.26 6.62
C THR A 42 -12.43 -11.17 7.25
N GLU A 43 -12.72 -10.80 8.51
CA GLU A 43 -11.89 -9.84 9.24
C GLU A 43 -10.51 -10.42 9.56
N PHE A 44 -10.43 -11.72 9.86
CA PHE A 44 -9.16 -12.41 10.02
C PHE A 44 -8.33 -12.39 8.74
N GLU A 45 -8.95 -12.69 7.60
CA GLU A 45 -8.29 -12.66 6.29
C GLU A 45 -7.70 -11.27 6.00
N PHE A 46 -8.49 -10.21 6.23
CA PHE A 46 -8.01 -8.83 6.13
C PHE A 46 -6.81 -8.56 7.04
N LEU A 47 -6.91 -8.87 8.33
CA LEU A 47 -5.82 -8.61 9.29
C LEU A 47 -4.57 -9.45 9.00
N SER A 48 -4.75 -10.63 8.41
CA SER A 48 -3.65 -11.50 7.97
C SER A 48 -2.90 -10.96 6.77
N GLY A 49 -3.58 -10.21 5.90
CA GLY A 49 -3.01 -9.58 4.71
C GLY A 49 -2.21 -8.30 4.98
N LEU A 50 -2.26 -7.75 6.20
CA LEU A 50 -1.40 -6.63 6.59
C LEU A 50 0.09 -7.05 6.46
N ASP A 51 1.01 -6.10 6.39
CA ASP A 51 2.46 -6.32 6.56
C ASP A 51 2.83 -6.36 8.04
N TYR A 52 2.33 -5.39 8.84
CA TYR A 52 2.51 -5.36 10.30
C TYR A 52 1.17 -5.28 11.04
N PHE A 53 1.02 -6.09 12.09
CA PHE A 53 -0.12 -6.05 13.01
C PHE A 53 0.42 -6.23 14.42
N TYR A 54 0.26 -5.20 15.24
CA TYR A 54 0.74 -5.19 16.61
C TYR A 54 -0.39 -4.83 17.57
N MET A 55 -0.52 -5.62 18.63
CA MET A 55 -1.46 -5.42 19.72
C MET A 55 -0.81 -6.03 20.97
N ASP A 56 -1.24 -5.60 22.14
CA ASP A 56 -0.77 -6.21 23.39
C ASP A 56 -1.09 -7.71 23.37
N SER A 57 -0.09 -8.55 23.67
CA SER A 57 -0.27 -9.99 23.71
C SER A 57 -0.43 -10.45 25.15
N VAL A 58 -1.53 -11.15 25.43
CA VAL A 58 -1.70 -11.90 26.68
C VAL A 58 -1.44 -13.38 26.40
N VAL A 59 -0.99 -14.11 27.43
CA VAL A 59 -0.86 -15.56 27.36
C VAL A 59 -2.27 -16.17 27.29
N VAL A 60 -2.69 -16.48 26.07
CA VAL A 60 -4.00 -17.10 25.78
C VAL A 60 -3.83 -18.62 25.70
N ASP A 61 -4.48 -19.35 26.62
CA ASP A 61 -4.56 -20.82 26.59
C ASP A 61 -5.52 -21.31 25.50
N SER A 62 -5.38 -22.57 25.09
CA SER A 62 -6.18 -23.19 24.01
C SER A 62 -7.68 -23.26 24.28
N SER A 63 -8.12 -23.02 25.52
CA SER A 63 -9.53 -22.97 25.95
C SER A 63 -10.11 -21.54 26.01
N ALA A 64 -9.35 -20.52 25.63
CA ALA A 64 -9.79 -19.13 25.77
C ALA A 64 -10.87 -18.71 24.75
N CYS A 65 -10.91 -19.37 23.59
CA CYS A 65 -11.99 -19.19 22.63
C CYS A 65 -13.19 -20.05 23.05
N MET A 66 -14.32 -19.41 23.33
CA MET A 66 -15.55 -20.11 23.71
C MET A 66 -16.41 -20.43 22.48
N GLY A 67 -17.12 -21.56 22.50
CA GLY A 67 -18.13 -21.92 21.49
C GLY A 67 -17.55 -22.42 20.17
N ALA A 68 -18.09 -21.94 19.04
CA ALA A 68 -17.68 -22.35 17.68
C ALA A 68 -16.45 -21.57 17.14
N SER A 69 -15.77 -20.81 17.99
CA SER A 69 -14.61 -20.01 17.60
C SER A 69 -13.32 -20.81 17.75
N GLN A 70 -12.44 -20.72 16.75
CA GLN A 70 -11.17 -21.45 16.72
C GLN A 70 -10.00 -20.48 16.90
N LEU A 71 -9.03 -20.88 17.73
CA LEU A 71 -7.82 -20.11 17.99
C LEU A 71 -6.88 -20.14 16.77
N HIS A 72 -6.49 -18.98 16.29
CA HIS A 72 -5.55 -18.80 15.18
C HIS A 72 -4.39 -17.90 15.60
N ALA A 73 -3.21 -18.16 15.04
CA ALA A 73 -2.05 -17.30 15.21
C ALA A 73 -2.09 -16.18 14.15
N LEU A 74 -1.94 -14.93 14.59
CA LEU A 74 -1.84 -13.76 13.73
C LEU A 74 -0.63 -12.94 14.14
N LYS A 75 0.46 -13.05 13.37
CA LYS A 75 1.68 -12.24 13.54
C LYS A 75 2.19 -12.14 14.99
N GLY A 76 2.22 -13.27 15.69
CA GLY A 76 2.67 -13.36 17.08
C GLY A 76 1.57 -13.21 18.13
N ASN A 77 0.34 -12.86 17.73
CA ASN A 77 -0.83 -12.83 18.60
C ASN A 77 -1.71 -14.07 18.40
N LYS A 78 -2.55 -14.37 19.40
CA LYS A 78 -3.54 -15.45 19.38
C LYS A 78 -4.95 -14.85 19.34
N ILE A 79 -5.72 -15.17 18.32
CA ILE A 79 -7.02 -14.55 18.01
C ILE A 79 -8.08 -15.64 17.84
N CYS A 80 -9.29 -15.38 18.31
CA CYS A 80 -10.44 -16.26 18.13
C CYS A 80 -11.18 -15.89 16.84
N VAL A 81 -11.21 -16.83 15.89
CA VAL A 81 -11.91 -16.67 14.61
C VAL A 81 -13.22 -17.42 14.66
N THR A 82 -14.33 -16.72 14.42
CA THR A 82 -15.65 -17.34 14.34
C THR A 82 -15.93 -17.71 12.88
N SER A 83 -16.03 -19.01 12.60
CA SER A 83 -16.58 -19.48 11.32
C SER A 83 -18.09 -19.30 11.37
N SER A 84 -18.65 -18.36 10.61
CA SER A 84 -20.09 -18.35 10.39
C SER A 84 -20.43 -19.50 9.43
N PRO A 85 -21.20 -20.52 9.80
CA PRO A 85 -21.92 -21.27 8.79
C PRO A 85 -22.95 -20.34 8.14
N PRO A 86 -23.19 -20.40 6.82
CA PRO A 86 -24.36 -19.73 6.24
C PRO A 86 -25.60 -20.34 6.88
N SER A 87 -26.25 -19.55 7.74
CA SER A 87 -27.55 -19.85 8.30
C SER A 87 -28.59 -19.82 7.18
N SER A 88 -29.03 -20.99 6.74
CA SER A 88 -30.27 -21.14 5.98
C SER A 88 -31.24 -22.02 6.79
N PRO A 89 -32.48 -21.56 7.03
CA PRO A 89 -33.47 -22.26 7.83
C PRO A 89 -34.07 -23.47 7.07
N HIS A 90 -34.20 -24.58 7.80
CA HIS A 90 -34.83 -25.83 7.40
C HIS A 90 -36.32 -25.65 6.99
N PRO A 91 -36.84 -26.43 6.03
CA PRO A 91 -38.02 -27.28 6.31
C PRO A 91 -37.94 -28.73 5.75
N PRO A 92 -38.74 -29.70 6.28
CA PRO A 92 -38.33 -31.10 6.46
C PRO A 92 -38.97 -32.08 5.43
N PRO A 93 -38.98 -33.43 5.64
CA PRO A 93 -38.33 -34.40 4.79
C PRO A 93 -39.28 -35.13 3.80
N ALA A 94 -38.78 -35.54 2.64
CA ALA A 94 -39.45 -36.55 1.82
C ALA A 94 -38.46 -37.36 0.94
N ILE A 95 -38.24 -38.61 1.38
CA ILE A 95 -38.36 -39.87 0.62
C ILE A 95 -37.38 -40.14 -0.56
N ASP A 96 -36.59 -41.19 -0.32
CA ASP A 96 -36.05 -42.25 -1.20
C ASP A 96 -35.17 -41.94 -2.43
N ARG A 97 -33.87 -42.28 -2.26
CA ARG A 97 -32.95 -43.06 -3.12
C ARG A 97 -33.27 -43.21 -4.64
N PRO A 98 -32.24 -43.22 -5.51
CA PRO A 98 -31.20 -44.25 -5.44
C PRO A 98 -29.76 -43.71 -5.47
N SER A 99 -28.92 -44.44 -4.74
CA SER A 99 -27.48 -44.39 -4.78
C SER A 99 -26.98 -44.53 -6.21
N THR A 100 -26.39 -43.45 -6.74
CA THR A 100 -25.54 -43.56 -7.92
C THR A 100 -24.09 -43.36 -7.52
N THR A 101 -23.43 -44.50 -7.34
CA THR A 101 -21.99 -44.62 -7.26
C THR A 101 -21.41 -44.18 -8.60
N TRP A 102 -20.91 -42.94 -8.70
CA TRP A 102 -20.10 -42.54 -9.84
C TRP A 102 -18.64 -42.46 -9.42
N SER A 103 -17.91 -43.36 -10.06
CA SER A 103 -16.48 -43.61 -9.97
C SER A 103 -15.65 -42.34 -10.13
N TYR A 104 -14.65 -42.17 -9.27
CA TYR A 104 -13.50 -41.31 -9.51
C TYR A 104 -12.87 -41.67 -10.85
N SER A 105 -12.76 -40.70 -11.78
CA SER A 105 -11.65 -40.53 -12.75
C SER A 105 -11.96 -39.45 -13.81
N THR A 106 -11.89 -38.17 -13.43
CA THR A 106 -11.85 -37.06 -14.41
C THR A 106 -10.88 -35.95 -13.97
N LEU A 107 -9.69 -36.32 -13.49
CA LEU A 107 -8.60 -35.37 -13.20
C LEU A 107 -7.65 -35.13 -14.38
N SER A 108 -7.90 -35.72 -15.55
CA SER A 108 -6.93 -35.65 -16.66
C SER A 108 -7.23 -34.63 -17.75
N TRP A 109 -8.46 -34.09 -17.85
CA TRP A 109 -8.79 -33.11 -18.91
C TRP A 109 -8.58 -31.66 -18.49
N VAL A 110 -8.58 -31.36 -17.18
CA VAL A 110 -8.44 -29.97 -16.68
C VAL A 110 -7.01 -29.44 -16.83
N LEU A 111 -6.00 -30.32 -16.89
CA LEU A 111 -4.58 -29.91 -16.99
C LEU A 111 -4.09 -29.63 -18.43
N LEU A 112 -4.86 -30.00 -19.46
CA LEU A 112 -4.48 -29.71 -20.85
C LEU A 112 -5.13 -28.44 -21.42
N VAL A 113 -6.27 -28.00 -20.86
CA VAL A 113 -6.96 -26.79 -21.33
C VAL A 113 -6.46 -25.52 -20.62
N SER A 114 -5.93 -25.60 -19.40
CA SER A 114 -5.39 -24.43 -18.69
C SER A 114 -4.06 -23.93 -19.24
N GLY A 115 -3.17 -24.83 -19.69
CA GLY A 115 -1.85 -24.45 -20.21
C GLY A 115 -1.90 -23.72 -21.56
N VAL A 116 -2.89 -24.02 -22.39
CA VAL A 116 -3.03 -23.38 -23.72
C VAL A 116 -3.51 -21.94 -23.58
N LEU A 117 -4.38 -21.64 -22.61
CA LEU A 117 -4.88 -20.29 -22.39
C LEU A 117 -3.76 -19.37 -21.87
N GLU A 118 -2.96 -19.84 -20.91
CA GLU A 118 -1.80 -19.09 -20.38
C GLU A 118 -0.73 -18.85 -21.45
N ALA A 119 -0.46 -19.85 -22.30
CA ALA A 119 0.50 -19.69 -23.40
C ALA A 119 0.04 -18.67 -24.45
N VAL A 120 -1.26 -18.63 -24.78
CA VAL A 120 -1.82 -17.67 -25.73
C VAL A 120 -1.76 -16.24 -25.18
N VAL A 121 -2.09 -16.05 -23.90
CA VAL A 121 -1.98 -14.75 -23.23
C VAL A 121 -0.52 -14.31 -23.17
N GLY A 122 0.40 -15.19 -22.78
CA GLY A 122 1.83 -14.91 -22.75
C GLY A 122 2.39 -14.52 -24.12
N VAL A 123 2.00 -15.20 -25.19
CA VAL A 123 2.40 -14.87 -26.56
C VAL A 123 1.80 -13.54 -27.02
N ALA A 124 0.53 -13.26 -26.70
CA ALA A 124 -0.11 -11.99 -27.03
C ALA A 124 0.58 -10.80 -26.33
N VAL A 125 0.89 -10.94 -25.03
CA VAL A 125 1.65 -9.95 -24.26
C VAL A 125 3.06 -9.77 -24.81
N TYR A 126 3.75 -10.87 -25.16
CA TYR A 126 5.08 -10.82 -25.75
C TYR A 126 5.09 -10.12 -27.11
N VAL A 127 4.10 -10.39 -27.97
CA VAL A 127 3.94 -9.72 -29.28
C VAL A 127 3.59 -8.24 -29.10
N ALA A 128 2.72 -7.89 -28.15
CA ALA A 128 2.39 -6.51 -27.82
C ALA A 128 3.62 -5.75 -27.30
N TYR A 129 4.39 -6.33 -26.39
CA TYR A 129 5.65 -5.77 -25.89
C TYR A 129 6.68 -5.62 -27.01
N ARG A 130 6.80 -6.63 -27.88
CA ARG A 130 7.68 -6.58 -29.06
C ARG A 130 7.27 -5.51 -30.07
N ASN A 131 5.98 -5.26 -30.26
CA ASN A 131 5.52 -4.18 -31.12
C ASN A 131 5.75 -2.82 -30.45
N GLN A 132 5.47 -2.66 -29.16
CA GLN A 132 5.71 -1.41 -28.44
C GLN A 132 7.19 -0.97 -28.46
N ARG A 133 8.15 -1.90 -28.38
CA ARG A 133 9.58 -1.59 -28.54
C ARG A 133 9.95 -1.20 -29.98
N ASN A 134 9.25 -1.74 -30.98
CA ASN A 134 9.45 -1.37 -32.39
C ASN A 134 8.80 -0.01 -32.73
N PHE A 135 7.75 0.40 -31.99
CA PHE A 135 7.08 1.69 -32.18
C PHE A 135 7.75 2.88 -31.47
N LYS A 136 8.69 2.65 -30.53
CA LYS A 136 9.40 3.73 -29.82
C LYS A 136 10.67 4.27 -30.51
N CYS A 137 10.96 3.87 -31.75
CA CYS A 137 12.05 4.43 -32.54
C CYS A 137 11.61 5.05 -33.89
N ALA A 138 10.36 5.49 -34.02
CA ALA A 138 9.93 6.23 -35.21
C ALA A 138 8.88 7.32 -34.87
N ALA A 139 9.36 8.49 -34.41
CA ALA A 139 8.94 9.81 -34.93
C ALA A 139 9.58 10.98 -34.11
N PRO A 140 10.14 12.00 -34.79
CA PRO A 140 10.66 13.26 -34.19
C PRO A 140 9.53 14.31 -34.00
N PRO A 141 9.82 15.52 -33.48
CA PRO A 141 8.93 16.25 -32.57
C PRO A 141 7.86 17.08 -33.29
N SER A 142 6.70 17.26 -32.66
CA SER A 142 5.76 18.33 -32.98
C SER A 142 5.01 18.75 -31.71
N TYR A 143 5.38 19.93 -31.24
CA TYR A 143 4.66 20.80 -30.33
C TYR A 143 3.21 20.97 -30.78
N THR A 144 2.26 20.48 -30.00
CA THR A 144 0.90 21.04 -30.01
C THR A 144 0.24 20.81 -28.67
N THR A 145 -0.01 21.93 -28.00
CA THR A 145 -0.83 22.07 -26.81
C THR A 145 -2.21 21.48 -27.07
N THR A 146 -2.60 20.42 -26.37
CA THR A 146 -4.01 20.05 -26.24
C THR A 146 -4.21 19.49 -24.84
N THR A 147 -4.87 20.30 -24.01
CA THR A 147 -5.39 19.95 -22.70
C THR A 147 -6.42 18.84 -22.86
N THR A 148 -6.00 17.60 -22.62
CA THR A 148 -6.89 16.50 -22.28
C THR A 148 -6.36 15.92 -20.99
N ALA A 149 -6.97 16.34 -19.88
CA ALA A 149 -6.69 15.84 -18.54
C ALA A 149 -6.94 14.33 -18.52
N SER A 150 -5.85 13.56 -18.60
CA SER A 150 -5.88 12.11 -18.45
C SER A 150 -5.88 11.77 -16.96
N SER A 151 -6.73 10.83 -16.57
CA SER A 151 -6.89 10.32 -15.19
C SER A 151 -5.58 10.04 -14.46
N GLY A 152 -4.53 9.63 -15.18
CA GLY A 152 -3.22 9.32 -14.61
C GLY A 152 -2.35 10.52 -14.23
N GLU A 153 -2.73 11.75 -14.61
CA GLU A 153 -2.02 12.98 -14.23
C GLU A 153 -2.53 13.52 -12.89
N ARG A 154 -3.83 13.35 -12.63
CA ARG A 154 -4.48 13.75 -11.37
C ARG A 154 -4.10 12.83 -10.21
N GLU A 155 -4.01 11.52 -10.44
CA GLU A 155 -3.46 10.55 -9.47
C GLU A 155 -1.97 10.78 -9.21
N ARG A 156 -1.21 11.22 -10.24
CA ARG A 156 0.20 11.57 -10.10
C ARG A 156 0.42 12.83 -9.27
N LEU A 157 -0.35 13.89 -9.48
CA LEU A 157 -0.26 15.12 -8.69
C LEU A 157 -0.58 14.86 -7.20
N LEU A 158 -1.60 14.05 -6.92
CA LEU A 158 -1.95 13.61 -5.56
C LEU A 158 -0.82 12.83 -4.88
N SER A 159 -0.13 11.96 -5.64
CA SER A 159 1.05 11.25 -5.11
C SER A 159 2.18 12.21 -4.77
N VAL A 160 2.35 13.32 -5.49
CA VAL A 160 3.44 14.27 -5.21
C VAL A 160 3.10 15.22 -4.07
N GLU A 161 1.85 15.69 -3.94
CA GLU A 161 1.42 16.43 -2.74
C GLU A 161 1.67 15.60 -1.47
N HIS A 162 1.36 14.31 -1.52
CA HIS A 162 1.63 13.38 -0.42
C HIS A 162 3.13 13.16 -0.16
N VAL A 163 3.99 13.27 -1.19
CA VAL A 163 5.45 13.23 -1.04
C VAL A 163 6.00 14.51 -0.42
N LEU A 164 5.48 15.68 -0.81
CA LEU A 164 5.86 16.96 -0.20
C LEU A 164 5.50 16.97 1.29
N TYR A 165 4.28 16.58 1.63
CA TYR A 165 3.80 16.59 3.01
C TYR A 165 4.54 15.56 3.89
N ALA A 166 4.76 14.35 3.39
CA ALA A 166 5.49 13.31 4.12
C ALA A 166 6.99 13.64 4.30
N SER A 167 7.58 14.39 3.37
CA SER A 167 8.97 14.87 3.51
C SER A 167 9.08 15.93 4.61
N MET A 168 8.04 16.75 4.78
CA MET A 168 7.97 17.79 5.81
C MET A 168 7.89 17.21 7.23
N GLU A 169 7.21 16.07 7.42
CA GLU A 169 7.12 15.39 8.72
C GLU A 169 8.46 14.74 9.15
N ALA A 170 9.23 14.23 8.20
CA ALA A 170 10.52 13.57 8.46
C ALA A 170 11.65 14.54 8.87
N TRP A 171 11.46 15.85 8.65
CA TRP A 171 12.42 16.91 8.98
C TRP A 171 12.51 17.27 10.48
N THR A 172 11.62 16.75 11.31
CA THR A 172 11.58 17.06 12.76
C THR A 172 12.55 16.26 13.62
N SER A 173 13.43 15.45 12.99
CA SER A 173 14.45 14.66 13.68
C SER A 173 15.64 15.54 14.09
N SER A 174 15.67 15.95 15.37
CA SER A 174 16.70 16.81 15.99
C SER A 174 18.15 16.39 15.65
N THR A 175 18.80 17.10 14.72
CA THR A 175 20.21 16.91 14.36
C THR A 175 20.87 18.29 14.21
N THR A 176 22.16 18.42 14.52
CA THR A 176 22.92 19.70 14.34
C THR A 176 22.82 20.30 12.94
N LEU A 177 22.59 19.45 11.93
CA LEU A 177 22.41 19.85 10.53
C LEU A 177 21.06 20.51 10.26
N SER A 178 20.00 20.14 10.98
CA SER A 178 18.70 20.81 10.86
C SER A 178 18.75 22.24 11.43
N GLN A 179 19.50 22.48 12.51
CA GLN A 179 19.72 23.83 13.04
C GLN A 179 20.48 24.75 12.07
N ALA A 180 21.50 24.23 11.38
CA ALA A 180 22.24 25.00 10.37
C ALA A 180 21.35 25.32 9.16
N LEU A 181 20.51 24.36 8.73
CA LEU A 181 19.57 24.57 7.65
C LEU A 181 18.44 25.54 8.04
N GLU A 182 17.94 25.51 9.30
CA GLU A 182 16.97 26.49 9.79
C GLU A 182 17.52 27.92 9.87
N ALA A 183 18.83 28.07 10.11
CA ALA A 183 19.47 29.37 10.17
C ALA A 183 19.75 29.99 8.79
N GLU A 184 20.03 29.16 7.76
CA GLU A 184 20.52 29.62 6.46
C GLU A 184 19.52 29.40 5.30
N ALA A 185 18.60 28.45 5.39
CA ALA A 185 17.71 28.11 4.28
C ALA A 185 16.39 28.88 4.32
N LEU A 186 16.14 29.64 3.25
CA LEU A 186 14.83 30.24 3.00
C LEU A 186 13.80 29.14 2.72
N ARG A 187 12.79 29.01 3.58
CA ARG A 187 11.66 28.11 3.33
C ARG A 187 10.80 28.68 2.21
N LEU A 188 10.62 27.90 1.14
CA LEU A 188 9.75 28.25 0.03
C LEU A 188 8.33 27.78 0.35
N ASP A 189 7.35 28.57 -0.07
CA ASP A 189 5.94 28.19 0.04
C ASP A 189 5.65 27.01 -0.91
N CYS A 190 5.13 25.91 -0.37
CA CYS A 190 4.84 24.71 -1.13
C CYS A 190 3.67 24.94 -2.11
N ASP A 191 2.72 25.81 -1.77
CA ASP A 191 1.57 26.13 -2.61
C ASP A 191 1.96 26.96 -3.84
N ALA A 192 3.12 27.62 -3.78
CA ALA A 192 3.69 28.37 -4.89
C ALA A 192 4.52 27.51 -5.87
N VAL A 193 4.68 26.22 -5.58
CA VAL A 193 5.43 25.26 -6.40
C VAL A 193 4.47 24.40 -7.22
N SER A 194 4.65 24.40 -8.53
CA SER A 194 3.95 23.48 -9.44
C SER A 194 4.96 22.59 -10.17
N LEU A 195 4.61 21.33 -10.36
CA LEU A 195 5.44 20.35 -11.03
C LEU A 195 4.85 20.05 -12.41
N ASP A 196 5.66 20.14 -13.46
CA ASP A 196 5.21 19.87 -14.82
C ASP A 196 5.61 18.46 -15.26
N VAL A 197 6.91 18.24 -15.40
CA VAL A 197 7.46 17.06 -16.07
C VAL A 197 8.70 16.58 -15.35
N ARG A 198 8.79 15.27 -15.16
CA ARG A 198 9.99 14.67 -14.61
C ARG A 198 11.11 14.71 -15.64
N LEU A 199 12.22 15.36 -15.29
CA LEU A 199 13.42 15.47 -16.12
C LEU A 199 14.32 14.25 -15.96
N ALA A 200 14.48 13.76 -14.73
CA ALA A 200 15.38 12.65 -14.43
C ALA A 200 15.01 11.94 -13.12
N GLN A 201 15.52 10.72 -12.94
CA GLN A 201 15.51 10.01 -11.66
C GLN A 201 16.89 9.40 -11.43
N GLY A 202 17.48 9.71 -10.27
CA GLY A 202 18.71 9.13 -9.78
C GLY A 202 18.45 8.17 -8.62
N GLY A 203 19.53 7.70 -7.98
CA GLY A 203 19.44 6.74 -6.87
C GLY A 203 18.82 7.29 -5.58
N TYR A 204 18.83 8.61 -5.38
CA TYR A 204 18.35 9.26 -4.16
C TYR A 204 17.07 10.08 -4.36
N GLY A 205 16.81 10.53 -5.59
CA GLY A 205 15.74 11.48 -5.84
C GLY A 205 15.38 11.59 -7.31
N GLU A 206 14.28 12.26 -7.56
CA GLU A 206 13.81 12.63 -8.87
C GLU A 206 13.88 14.14 -9.06
N VAL A 207 14.19 14.55 -10.29
CA VAL A 207 14.28 15.95 -10.68
C VAL A 207 13.15 16.24 -11.64
N TRP A 208 12.38 17.26 -11.32
CA TRP A 208 11.25 17.74 -12.09
C TRP A 208 11.53 19.13 -12.62
N ARG A 209 11.02 19.43 -13.82
CA ARG A 209 10.80 20.80 -14.25
C ARG A 209 9.47 21.23 -13.66
N GLY A 210 9.44 22.41 -13.10
CA GLY A 210 8.22 23.01 -12.60
C GLY A 210 8.33 24.52 -12.56
N HIS A 211 7.37 25.15 -11.88
CA HIS A 211 7.37 26.58 -11.69
C HIS A 211 7.31 26.91 -10.20
N TYR A 212 8.16 27.84 -9.78
CA TYR A 212 8.01 28.54 -8.51
C TYR A 212 7.54 29.96 -8.85
N HIS A 213 6.31 30.28 -8.47
CA HIS A 213 5.58 31.43 -9.01
C HIS A 213 5.55 31.43 -10.57
N GLN A 214 6.23 32.38 -11.21
CA GLN A 214 6.30 32.52 -12.67
C GLN A 214 7.64 32.09 -13.26
N SER A 215 8.56 31.61 -12.41
CA SER A 215 9.90 31.20 -12.83
C SER A 215 9.96 29.71 -13.05
N VAL A 216 10.47 29.28 -14.20
CA VAL A 216 10.76 27.87 -14.48
C VAL A 216 11.96 27.44 -13.63
N VAL A 217 11.80 26.41 -12.82
CA VAL A 217 12.82 25.90 -11.91
C VAL A 217 12.96 24.38 -12.02
N ALA A 218 14.11 23.87 -11.59
CA ALA A 218 14.32 22.45 -11.37
C ALA A 218 14.01 22.12 -9.90
N ILE A 219 13.10 21.17 -9.67
CA ILE A 219 12.63 20.76 -8.35
C ILE A 219 13.15 19.35 -8.10
N LYS A 220 13.99 19.17 -7.08
CA LYS A 220 14.52 17.87 -6.68
C LYS A 220 13.73 17.34 -5.49
N LEU A 221 13.16 16.15 -5.65
CA LEU A 221 12.37 15.46 -4.63
C LEU A 221 13.09 14.18 -4.21
N LEU A 222 13.00 13.84 -2.94
CA LEU A 222 13.48 12.56 -2.40
C LEU A 222 12.52 11.43 -2.83
N LEU A 223 13.06 10.25 -3.15
CA LEU A 223 12.19 9.13 -3.51
C LEU A 223 11.33 8.69 -2.31
N PRO A 224 10.06 8.29 -2.52
CA PRO A 224 9.17 7.85 -1.45
C PRO A 224 9.74 6.69 -0.62
N GLU A 225 10.54 5.83 -1.24
CA GLU A 225 11.18 4.64 -0.65
C GLU A 225 12.50 4.97 0.08
N LYS A 226 13.04 6.18 -0.11
CA LYS A 226 14.33 6.64 0.43
C LYS A 226 14.14 7.60 1.59
N ARG A 227 13.29 7.22 2.55
CA ARG A 227 12.93 8.02 3.74
C ARG A 227 13.67 7.59 5.00
N ALA A 228 14.69 6.75 4.88
CA ALA A 228 15.52 6.42 6.02
C ALA A 228 16.23 7.69 6.54
N PRO A 229 16.44 7.84 7.86
CA PRO A 229 17.08 9.03 8.42
C PRO A 229 18.43 9.38 7.77
N SER A 230 19.21 8.36 7.38
CA SER A 230 20.49 8.52 6.68
C SER A 230 20.34 9.08 5.26
N ASP A 231 19.28 8.72 4.54
CA ASP A 231 19.01 9.21 3.19
C ASP A 231 18.56 10.68 3.22
N ILE A 232 17.74 11.02 4.22
CA ILE A 232 17.30 12.40 4.47
C ILE A 232 18.49 13.27 4.85
N GLU A 233 19.38 12.78 5.72
CA GLU A 233 20.59 13.52 6.10
C GLU A 233 21.50 13.78 4.89
N ALA A 234 21.70 12.77 4.04
CA ALA A 234 22.48 12.93 2.81
C ALA A 234 21.87 13.98 1.86
N PHE A 235 20.54 13.99 1.73
CA PHE A 235 19.83 14.99 0.94
C PHE A 235 19.96 16.40 1.56
N MET A 236 19.84 16.54 2.87
CA MET A 236 20.02 17.84 3.54
C MET A 236 21.44 18.38 3.38
N ARG A 237 22.47 17.53 3.44
CA ARG A 237 23.86 17.96 3.18
C ARG A 237 24.00 18.57 1.78
N GLU A 238 23.33 18.02 0.78
CA GLU A 238 23.33 18.57 -0.57
C GLU A 238 22.69 19.96 -0.61
N ILE A 239 21.56 20.17 0.08
CA ILE A 239 20.89 21.49 0.15
C ILE A 239 21.80 22.53 0.79
N VAL A 240 22.41 22.23 1.95
CA VAL A 240 23.33 23.16 2.63
C VAL A 240 24.53 23.49 1.74
N LEU A 241 25.06 22.51 1.02
CA LEU A 241 26.17 22.71 0.10
C LEU A 241 25.77 23.63 -1.06
N LEU A 242 24.60 23.43 -1.67
CA LEU A 242 24.11 24.24 -2.79
C LEU A 242 23.69 25.65 -2.37
N ALA A 243 23.18 25.84 -1.15
CA ALA A 243 22.78 27.15 -0.63
C ALA A 243 23.96 28.09 -0.36
N ARG A 244 25.18 27.56 -0.31
CA ARG A 244 26.43 28.30 -0.05
C ARG A 244 27.25 28.61 -1.31
N LEU A 245 26.76 28.22 -2.49
CA LEU A 245 27.36 28.55 -3.79
C LEU A 245 26.91 29.94 -4.25
#